data_AF-A0A7R9TTI7-F1
#
_entry.id   AF-A0A7R9TTI7-F1
#
_cell.length_a   1.000
_cell.length_b   1.000
_cell.length_c   1.000
_cell.angle_alpha   90.00
_cell.angle_beta   90.00
_cell.angle_gamma   90.00
#
_symmetry.space_group_name_H-M   'P 1'
#
loop_
_entity.id
_entity.type
_entity.pdbx_description
1 polymer ?
#
loop_
_entity_poly.entity_id
_entity_poly.type
_entity_poly.pdbx_seq_one_letter_code
_entity_poly.pdbx_strand_id
1 'polypeptide(L)'
;GGLLTGKHASYNADANAESDRGRFVSNKMYQDRFWKREYFSAAELIKNACQTADPDGTLGLTPASAALRWMYSHSQLDGGKGDAVILGASSVAHLTANLDAAERATNGEP
;
A
#
# COMPACT_ATOMS: atom_id res chain seq x y z
N GLY A 1 -1.87 2.13 6.59
CA GLY A 1 -2.98 3.09 6.40
C GLY A 1 -2.62 4.16 5.38
N GLY A 2 -2.56 3.78 4.11
CA GLY A 2 -2.50 4.74 3.00
C GLY A 2 -1.12 5.13 2.49
N LEU A 3 -0.06 5.11 3.31
CA LEU A 3 1.25 5.63 2.86
C LEU A 3 1.81 4.89 1.62
N LEU A 4 1.76 3.55 1.65
CA LEU A 4 2.27 2.69 0.57
C LEU A 4 1.33 2.57 -0.63
N THR A 5 0.24 3.33 -0.71
CA THR A 5 -0.63 3.29 -1.89
C THR A 5 -0.11 4.14 -3.05
N GLY A 6 0.99 4.87 -2.86
CA GLY A 6 1.59 5.72 -3.89
C GLY A 6 0.84 7.01 -4.20
N LYS A 7 -0.20 7.35 -3.43
CA LYS A 7 -1.06 8.52 -3.67
C LYS A 7 -0.54 9.84 -3.09
N HIS A 8 0.35 9.76 -2.10
CA HIS A 8 0.89 10.92 -1.41
C HIS A 8 2.08 11.48 -2.19
N ALA A 9 2.03 12.77 -2.56
CA ALA A 9 2.96 13.34 -3.53
C ALA A 9 4.39 13.51 -3.00
N SER A 10 4.55 13.96 -1.76
CA SER A 10 5.87 14.07 -1.11
C SER A 10 5.74 14.32 0.39
N TYR A 11 6.84 14.13 1.13
CA TYR A 11 6.93 14.49 2.54
C TYR A 11 6.62 15.97 2.83
N ASN A 12 6.99 16.86 1.90
CA ASN A 12 6.80 18.31 2.06
C ASN A 12 5.37 18.76 1.74
N ALA A 13 4.52 17.87 1.20
CA ALA A 13 3.11 18.18 1.00
C ALA A 13 2.40 18.31 2.34
N ASP A 14 1.53 19.31 2.47
CA ASP A 14 0.64 19.38 3.62
C ASP A 14 -0.38 18.25 3.52
N ALA A 15 -0.29 17.29 4.45
CA ALA A 15 -1.22 16.18 4.55
C ALA A 15 -2.68 16.62 4.70
N ASN A 16 -2.94 17.84 5.18
CA ASN A 16 -4.29 18.39 5.33
C ASN A 16 -4.79 19.14 4.08
N ALA A 17 -3.90 19.46 3.15
CA ALA A 17 -4.23 20.08 1.87
C ALA A 17 -4.52 19.03 0.77
N GLU A 18 -4.30 17.74 1.04
CA GLU A 18 -4.70 16.67 0.12
C GLU A 18 -6.22 16.65 -0.05
N SER A 19 -6.69 16.73 -1.29
CA SER A 19 -8.12 16.77 -1.65
C SER A 19 -8.86 15.49 -1.29
N ASP A 20 -8.15 14.37 -1.21
CA ASP A 20 -8.68 13.07 -0.88
C ASP A 20 -8.55 12.84 0.63
N ARG A 21 -9.67 12.77 1.36
CA ARG A 21 -9.74 12.65 2.83
C ARG A 21 -9.09 11.36 3.36
N GLY A 22 -7.77 11.28 3.32
CA GLY A 22 -6.98 10.14 3.74
C GLY A 22 -6.83 10.04 5.25
N ARG A 23 -6.30 8.90 5.73
CA ARG A 23 -6.06 8.63 7.16
C ARG A 23 -5.12 9.66 7.83
N PHE A 24 -4.34 10.37 7.04
CA PHE A 24 -3.38 11.38 7.48
C PHE A 24 -4.00 12.76 7.72
N VAL A 25 -5.17 13.06 7.14
CA VAL A 25 -5.84 14.37 7.32
C VAL A 25 -6.28 14.52 8.77
N SER A 26 -5.91 15.63 9.42
CA SER A 26 -6.25 15.97 10.81
C SER A 26 -5.93 14.88 11.84
N ASN A 27 -4.93 14.03 11.54
CA ASN A 27 -4.58 12.87 12.38
C ASN A 27 -3.11 12.91 12.78
N LYS A 28 -2.78 13.80 13.72
CA LYS A 28 -1.42 14.05 14.18
C LYS A 28 -0.70 12.79 14.66
N MET A 29 -1.38 11.91 15.40
CA MET A 29 -0.79 10.63 15.85
C MET A 29 -0.32 9.77 14.68
N TYR A 30 -1.09 9.73 13.59
CA TYR A 30 -0.74 8.93 12.41
C TYR A 30 0.37 9.60 11.59
N GLN A 31 0.35 10.93 11.50
CA GLN A 31 1.43 11.72 10.90
C GLN A 31 2.75 11.52 11.65
N ASP A 32 2.77 11.68 12.97
CA ASP A 32 3.97 11.52 13.80
C ASP A 32 4.60 10.12 13.64
N ARG A 33 3.76 9.09 13.44
CA ARG A 33 4.22 7.70 13.28
C ARG A 33 4.77 7.39 11.88
N PHE A 34 4.15 7.91 10.82
CA PHE A 34 4.41 7.44 9.45
C PHE A 34 4.79 8.53 8.44
N TRP A 35 4.57 9.82 8.73
CA TRP A 35 4.88 10.91 7.81
C TRP A 35 6.37 11.30 7.93
N LYS A 36 7.25 10.40 7.52
CA LYS A 36 8.71 10.53 7.64
C LYS A 36 9.36 10.55 6.27
N ARG A 37 10.36 11.41 6.08
CA ARG A 37 11.07 11.57 4.79
C ARG A 37 11.54 10.23 4.23
N GLU A 38 12.10 9.37 5.07
CA GLU A 38 12.64 8.06 4.71
C GLU A 38 11.55 7.13 4.16
N TYR A 39 10.33 7.21 4.69
CA TYR A 39 9.22 6.39 4.22
C TYR A 39 8.68 6.86 2.88
N PHE A 40 8.70 8.17 2.62
CA PHE A 40 8.39 8.71 1.30
C PHE A 40 9.44 8.30 0.27
N SER A 41 10.73 8.36 0.63
CA SER A 41 11.80 7.86 -0.25
C SER A 41 11.63 6.37 -0.57
N ALA A 42 11.28 5.54 0.42
CA ALA A 42 11.01 4.12 0.21
C ALA A 42 9.75 3.89 -0.65
N ALA A 43 8.68 4.64 -0.42
CA ALA A 43 7.45 4.54 -1.21
C ALA A 43 7.68 4.88 -2.69
N GLU A 44 8.54 5.87 -2.97
CA GLU A 44 8.90 6.23 -4.34
C GLU A 44 9.73 5.13 -5.02
N LEU A 45 10.66 4.49 -4.29
CA LEU A 45 11.39 3.33 -4.80
C LEU A 45 10.46 2.17 -5.18
N ILE A 46 9.49 1.86 -4.32
CA ILE A 46 8.50 0.81 -4.58
C ILE A 46 7.65 1.16 -5.81
N LYS A 47 7.19 2.42 -5.90
CA LYS A 47 6.41 2.89 -7.04
C LYS A 47 7.16 2.77 -8.37
N ASN A 48 8.43 3.18 -8.40
CA ASN A 48 9.27 3.07 -9.59
C ASN A 48 9.54 1.60 -9.96
N ALA A 49 9.72 0.72 -8.96
CA ALA A 49 9.88 -0.70 -9.20
C ALA A 49 8.61 -1.33 -9.79
N CYS A 50 7.42 -0.97 -9.28
CA CYS A 50 6.14 -1.40 -9.84
C CYS A 50 5.99 -0.97 -11.31
N GLN A 51 6.26 0.31 -11.62
CA GLN A 51 6.19 0.83 -12.99
C GLN A 51 7.18 0.16 -13.93
N THR A 52 8.36 -0.22 -13.44
CA THR A 52 9.37 -0.93 -14.24
C THR A 52 8.94 -2.36 -14.53
N ALA A 53 8.29 -3.02 -13.56
CA ALA A 53 7.88 -4.41 -13.66
C ALA A 53 6.54 -4.61 -14.41
N ASP A 54 5.66 -3.60 -14.41
CA ASP A 54 4.35 -3.61 -15.07
C ASP A 54 4.15 -2.32 -15.89
N PRO A 55 4.95 -2.12 -16.97
CA PRO A 55 4.97 -0.86 -17.70
C PRO A 55 3.68 -0.58 -18.49
N ASP A 56 2.91 -1.61 -18.83
CA ASP A 56 1.62 -1.50 -19.52
C ASP A 56 0.41 -1.66 -18.59
N GLY A 57 0.64 -1.92 -17.30
CA GLY A 57 -0.41 -2.06 -16.29
C GLY A 57 -1.23 -3.34 -16.40
N THR A 58 -0.79 -4.33 -17.20
CA THR A 58 -1.52 -5.57 -17.43
C THR A 58 -1.50 -6.52 -16.24
N LEU A 59 -0.50 -6.40 -15.35
CA LEU A 59 -0.37 -7.22 -14.14
C LEU A 59 -1.15 -6.64 -12.94
N GLY A 60 -1.61 -5.39 -13.03
CA GLY A 60 -2.27 -4.69 -11.93
C GLY A 60 -1.30 -4.41 -10.77
N LEU A 61 -0.01 -4.25 -11.06
CA LEU A 61 1.03 -4.07 -10.06
C LEU A 61 1.11 -2.60 -9.64
N THR A 62 0.29 -2.24 -8.66
CA THR A 62 0.29 -0.94 -8.00
C THR A 62 1.13 -1.00 -6.72
N PRO A 63 1.57 0.15 -6.16
CA PRO A 63 2.25 0.15 -4.86
C PRO A 63 1.43 -0.50 -3.73
N ALA A 64 0.09 -0.31 -3.76
CA ALA A 64 -0.81 -0.92 -2.79
C ALA A 64 -0.87 -2.45 -2.96
N SER A 65 -1.01 -2.95 -4.20
CA SER A 65 -1.04 -4.39 -4.44
C SER A 65 0.31 -5.04 -4.13
N ALA A 66 1.43 -4.42 -4.50
CA ALA A 66 2.77 -4.90 -4.15
C ALA A 66 2.98 -5.00 -2.63
N ALA A 67 2.58 -3.97 -1.86
CA ALA A 67 2.69 -4.00 -0.41
C ALA A 67 1.84 -5.11 0.23
N LEU A 68 0.62 -5.36 -0.29
CA LEU A 68 -0.22 -6.46 0.17
C LEU A 68 0.38 -7.81 -0.20
N ARG A 69 0.80 -8.01 -1.44
CA ARG A 69 1.42 -9.26 -1.90
C ARG A 69 2.67 -9.59 -1.09
N TRP A 70 3.48 -8.59 -0.72
CA TRP A 70 4.61 -8.78 0.18
C TRP A 70 4.21 -9.32 1.56
N MET A 71 3.09 -8.86 2.13
CA MET A 71 2.60 -9.38 3.41
C MET A 71 2.26 -10.87 3.34
N TYR A 72 1.69 -11.34 2.23
CA TYR A 72 1.27 -12.73 2.08
C TYR A 72 2.39 -13.67 1.62
N SER A 73 3.34 -13.18 0.80
CA SER A 73 4.34 -14.04 0.14
C SER A 73 5.78 -13.86 0.65
N HIS A 74 6.08 -12.75 1.34
CA HIS A 74 7.45 -12.35 1.66
C HIS A 74 7.65 -11.88 3.11
N SER A 75 6.60 -11.84 3.92
CA SER A 75 6.70 -11.59 5.35
C SER A 75 7.07 -12.86 6.12
N GLN A 76 7.15 -12.78 7.45
CA GLN A 76 7.30 -13.94 8.32
C GLN A 76 5.96 -14.56 8.77
N LEU A 77 4.83 -14.06 8.25
CA LEU A 77 3.51 -14.59 8.59
C LEU A 77 3.36 -16.03 8.08
N ASP A 78 2.75 -16.88 8.89
CA ASP A 78 2.53 -18.29 8.59
C ASP A 78 1.05 -18.65 8.80
N GLY A 79 0.34 -18.85 7.69
CA GLY A 79 -1.07 -19.27 7.71
C GLY A 79 -1.28 -20.63 8.40
N GLY A 80 -0.28 -21.51 8.41
CA GLY A 80 -0.31 -22.78 9.14
C GLY A 80 -0.29 -22.61 10.67
N LYS A 81 0.19 -21.45 11.16
CA LYS A 81 0.12 -21.05 12.57
C LYS A 81 -1.12 -20.23 12.91
N GLY A 82 -1.97 -19.95 11.91
CA GLY A 82 -3.16 -19.10 12.06
C GLY A 82 -2.87 -17.61 11.96
N ASP A 83 -1.69 -17.21 11.46
CA ASP A 83 -1.41 -15.79 11.19
C ASP A 83 -2.30 -15.27 10.06
N ALA A 84 -2.75 -14.02 10.19
CA ALA A 84 -3.63 -13.38 9.22
C ALA A 84 -3.33 -11.89 9.06
N VAL A 85 -3.68 -11.35 7.89
CA VAL A 85 -3.59 -9.92 7.58
C VAL A 85 -4.96 -9.27 7.72
N ILE A 86 -5.04 -8.17 8.48
CA ILE A 86 -6.27 -7.37 8.58
C ILE A 86 -6.27 -6.32 7.47
N LEU A 87 -7.21 -6.44 6.54
CA LEU A 87 -7.37 -5.50 5.45
C LEU A 87 -8.13 -4.24 5.89
N GLY A 88 -7.55 -3.06 5.61
CA GLY A 88 -8.20 -1.78 5.82
C GLY A 88 -8.67 -1.17 4.51
N ALA A 89 -9.95 -0.81 4.43
CA ALA A 89 -10.54 -0.14 3.26
C ALA A 89 -11.46 1.01 3.70
N SER A 90 -11.63 2.00 2.83
CA SER A 90 -12.54 3.15 3.04
C SER A 90 -13.64 3.24 1.97
N SER A 91 -13.67 2.31 1.03
CA SER A 91 -14.67 2.18 -0.02
C SER A 91 -14.72 0.71 -0.47
N VAL A 92 -15.81 0.32 -1.13
CA VAL A 92 -15.94 -1.03 -1.72
C VAL A 92 -14.85 -1.25 -2.77
N ALA A 93 -14.57 -0.25 -3.61
CA ALA A 93 -13.50 -0.34 -4.61
C ALA A 93 -12.12 -0.61 -3.97
N HIS A 94 -11.79 0.06 -2.86
CA HIS A 94 -10.57 -0.23 -2.11
C HIS A 94 -10.55 -1.67 -1.56
N LEU A 95 -11.69 -2.15 -1.04
CA LEU A 95 -11.77 -3.51 -0.53
C LEU A 95 -11.60 -4.54 -1.65
N THR A 96 -12.27 -4.36 -2.78
CA THR A 96 -12.15 -5.24 -3.96
C THR A 96 -10.71 -5.32 -4.46
N ALA A 97 -10.04 -4.17 -4.61
CA ALA A 97 -8.64 -4.14 -5.04
C ALA A 97 -7.69 -4.83 -4.02
N ASN A 98 -7.96 -4.64 -2.72
CA ASN A 98 -7.16 -5.29 -1.68
C ASN A 98 -7.36 -6.82 -1.66
N LEU A 99 -8.59 -7.30 -1.90
CA LEU A 99 -8.90 -8.73 -1.97
C LEU A 99 -8.24 -9.38 -3.20
N ASP A 100 -8.34 -8.76 -4.37
CA ASP A 100 -7.66 -9.23 -5.59
C ASP A 100 -6.14 -9.33 -5.39
N ALA A 101 -5.52 -8.33 -4.76
CA ALA A 101 -4.09 -8.38 -4.43
C ALA A 101 -3.73 -9.53 -3.48
N ALA A 102 -4.57 -9.81 -2.48
CA ALA A 102 -4.36 -10.90 -1.54
C ALA A 102 -4.52 -12.28 -2.21
N GLU A 103 -5.57 -12.45 -3.02
CA GLU A 103 -5.85 -13.71 -3.74
C GLU A 103 -4.71 -14.08 -4.69
N ARG A 104 -4.25 -13.11 -5.49
CA ARG A 104 -3.12 -13.31 -6.41
C ARG A 104 -1.85 -13.74 -5.69
N ALA A 105 -1.54 -13.11 -4.55
CA ALA A 105 -0.39 -13.51 -3.74
C ALA A 105 -0.49 -14.94 -3.21
N THR A 106 -1.68 -15.34 -2.74
CA THR A 106 -1.89 -16.70 -2.24
C THR A 106 -1.84 -17.75 -3.35
N ASN A 107 -2.18 -17.37 -4.58
CA ASN A 107 -2.11 -18.25 -5.76
C ASN A 107 -0.71 -18.27 -6.41
N GLY A 108 0.24 -17.46 -5.93
CA GLY A 108 1.56 -17.32 -6.55
C GLY A 108 1.52 -16.63 -7.92
N GLU A 109 0.48 -15.85 -8.19
CA GLU A 109 0.31 -15.11 -9.44
C GLU A 109 1.18 -13.84 -9.46
N PRO A 110 1.71 -13.47 -10.63
CA PRO A 110 2.54 -12.28 -10.80
C PRO A 110 1.83 -10.96 -10.53
#